data_AF-A0A8D8VL27-F1
#
_entry.id   AF-A0A8D8VL27-F1
#
_cell.length_a   1.000
_cell.length_b   1.000
_cell.length_c   1.000
_cell.angle_alpha   90.00
_cell.angle_beta   90.00
_cell.angle_gamma   90.00
#
_symmetry.space_group_name_H-M   'P 1'
#
loop_
_entity.id
_entity.type
_entity.pdbx_description
1 polymer ?
#
loop_
_entity_poly.entity_id
_entity_poly.type
_entity_poly.pdbx_seq_one_letter_code
_entity_poly.pdbx_strand_id
1 'polypeptide(L)'
;MNEIVCLNPYDKQRSDAVNRMLKAIEQTLKDTIDVKKMVIMAMKNAEHGASPQGHWYKCKNKHYYYIGECGGAMQESRCPEPDCNSVIGGGGHRLAAGNMAAPEMRL
;
A
#
# COMPACT_ATOMS: atom_id res chain seq x y z
N MET A 1 -10.22 -34.76 43.60
CA MET A 1 -10.26 -33.40 43.02
C MET A 1 -9.21 -33.38 41.92
N ASN A 2 -9.60 -33.30 40.66
CA ASN A 2 -8.62 -33.25 39.56
C ASN A 2 -8.16 -31.81 39.40
N GLU A 3 -6.90 -31.53 39.76
CA GLU A 3 -6.25 -30.29 39.37
C GLU A 3 -6.03 -30.29 37.86
N ILE A 4 -6.52 -29.24 37.20
CA ILE A 4 -6.15 -28.96 35.82
C ILE A 4 -4.75 -28.34 35.89
N VAL A 5 -3.74 -29.17 35.61
CA VAL A 5 -2.35 -28.71 35.50
C VAL A 5 -2.06 -28.35 34.04
N CYS A 6 -1.73 -27.09 33.79
CA CYS A 6 -1.19 -26.67 32.50
C CYS A 6 0.22 -27.27 32.33
N LEU A 7 0.32 -28.34 31.56
CA LEU A 7 1.58 -29.04 31.25
C LEU A 7 2.61 -28.14 30.58
N ASN A 8 2.18 -27.01 30.00
CA ASN A 8 3.07 -26.04 29.37
C ASN A 8 2.61 -24.61 29.72
N PRO A 9 3.07 -24.05 30.86
CA PRO A 9 2.78 -22.68 31.24
C PRO A 9 3.27 -21.69 30.16
N TYR A 10 2.59 -20.55 30.04
CA TYR A 10 3.06 -19.48 29.17
C TYR A 10 4.45 -19.01 29.64
N ASP A 11 5.39 -19.00 28.69
CA ASP A 11 6.74 -18.49 28.88
C ASP A 11 6.93 -17.27 27.97
N LYS A 12 7.10 -16.10 28.60
CA LYS A 12 7.30 -14.84 27.91
C LYS A 12 8.57 -14.85 27.06
N GLN A 13 9.67 -15.44 27.54
CA GLN A 13 10.93 -15.52 26.79
C GLN A 13 10.77 -16.37 25.52
N ARG A 14 10.06 -17.50 25.63
CA ARG A 14 9.72 -18.34 24.47
C ARG A 14 8.80 -17.61 23.49
N SER A 15 7.77 -16.93 24.01
CA SER A 15 6.85 -16.14 23.18
C SER A 15 7.57 -14.99 22.46
N ASP A 16 8.46 -14.27 23.15
CA ASP A 16 9.25 -13.19 22.58
C ASP A 16 10.21 -13.71 21.49
N ALA A 17 10.78 -14.90 21.67
CA ALA A 17 11.62 -15.55 20.65
C ALA A 17 10.83 -15.90 19.38
N VAL A 18 9.63 -16.50 19.53
CA VAL A 18 8.73 -16.78 18.40
C VAL A 18 8.33 -15.49 17.67
N ASN A 19 7.97 -14.44 18.41
CA ASN A 19 7.59 -13.15 17.83
C ASN A 19 8.74 -12.50 17.05
N ARG A 20 9.99 -12.64 17.54
CA ARG A 20 11.17 -12.18 16.79
C ARG A 20 11.35 -12.96 15.48
N MET A 21 11.18 -14.28 15.51
CA MET A 21 11.26 -15.12 14.30
C MET A 21 10.17 -14.76 13.29
N LEU A 22 8.93 -14.58 13.75
CA LEU A 22 7.81 -14.15 12.90
C LEU A 22 8.12 -12.81 12.22
N LYS A 23 8.64 -11.83 12.97
CA LYS A 23 9.03 -10.52 12.43
C LYS A 23 10.15 -10.63 11.38
N ALA A 24 11.10 -11.54 11.58
CA ALA A 24 12.17 -11.77 10.60
C ALA A 24 11.62 -12.37 9.30
N ILE A 25 10.71 -13.35 9.39
CA ILE A 25 10.06 -13.96 8.21
C ILE A 25 9.26 -12.90 7.45
N GLU A 26 8.47 -12.08 8.15
CA GLU A 26 7.71 -10.99 7.53
C GLU A 26 8.62 -10.02 6.76
N GLN A 27 9.80 -9.71 7.31
CA GLN A 27 10.77 -8.85 6.66
C GLN A 27 11.37 -9.52 5.42
N THR A 28 11.79 -10.78 5.51
CA THR A 28 12.33 -11.53 4.36
C THR A 28 11.32 -11.62 3.21
N LEU A 29 10.04 -11.81 3.50
CA LEU A 29 8.99 -11.83 2.48
C LEU A 29 8.87 -10.47 1.76
N LYS A 30 8.94 -9.35 2.50
CA LYS A 30 8.95 -7.99 1.92
C LYS A 30 10.17 -7.73 1.04
N ASP A 31 11.33 -8.26 1.41
CA ASP A 31 12.58 -8.03 0.68
C ASP A 31 12.71 -8.92 -0.56
N THR A 32 12.12 -10.12 -0.54
CA THR A 32 12.21 -11.10 -1.63
C THR A 32 11.30 -10.73 -2.80
N ILE A 33 10.12 -10.17 -2.52
CA ILE A 33 9.13 -9.81 -3.55
C ILE A 33 8.82 -8.33 -3.44
N ASP A 34 9.50 -7.52 -4.25
CA ASP A 34 9.18 -6.10 -4.37
C ASP A 34 7.97 -5.92 -5.32
N VAL A 35 6.79 -6.24 -4.81
CA VAL A 35 5.51 -6.13 -5.54
C VAL A 35 5.33 -4.70 -6.09
N LYS A 36 5.78 -3.68 -5.35
CA LYS A 36 5.70 -2.29 -5.81
C LYS A 36 6.53 -2.10 -7.08
N LYS A 37 7.80 -2.50 -7.08
CA LYS A 37 8.64 -2.42 -8.29
C LYS A 37 8.05 -3.21 -9.45
N MET A 38 7.50 -4.41 -9.19
CA MET A 38 6.87 -5.22 -10.22
C MET A 38 5.66 -4.52 -10.86
N VAL A 39 4.78 -3.93 -10.05
CA VAL A 39 3.61 -3.17 -10.53
C VAL A 39 4.07 -1.95 -11.35
N ILE A 40 5.05 -1.19 -10.85
CA ILE A 40 5.50 0.01 -11.56
C ILE A 40 6.16 -0.39 -12.89
N MET A 41 6.97 -1.45 -12.92
CA MET A 41 7.61 -1.95 -14.14
C MET A 41 6.59 -2.48 -15.15
N ALA A 42 5.59 -3.23 -14.70
CA ALA A 42 4.51 -3.70 -15.56
C ALA A 42 3.71 -2.55 -16.16
N MET A 43 3.35 -1.54 -15.35
CA MET A 43 2.63 -0.38 -15.85
C MET A 43 3.45 0.47 -16.81
N LYS A 44 4.76 0.62 -16.61
CA LYS A 44 5.62 1.36 -17.56
C LYS A 44 5.74 0.68 -18.92
N ASN A 45 5.72 -0.64 -18.97
CA ASN A 45 5.98 -1.41 -20.20
C ASN A 45 4.70 -1.85 -20.93
N ALA A 46 3.52 -1.63 -20.37
CA ALA A 46 2.26 -1.95 -21.02
C ALA A 46 1.94 -0.94 -22.13
N GLU A 47 1.45 -1.42 -23.28
CA GLU A 47 1.11 -0.61 -24.47
C GLU A 47 0.15 0.56 -24.17
N HIS A 48 -0.78 0.35 -23.24
CA HIS A 48 -1.74 1.34 -22.74
C HIS A 48 -1.55 1.62 -21.24
N GLY A 49 -0.31 1.51 -20.76
CA GLY A 49 0.04 1.60 -19.35
C GLY A 49 0.22 3.02 -18.82
N ALA A 50 1.25 3.23 -18.02
CA ALA A 50 1.59 4.51 -17.42
C ALA A 50 2.07 5.52 -18.48
N SER A 51 1.38 6.65 -18.57
CA SER A 51 1.86 7.84 -19.28
C SER A 51 3.22 8.30 -18.72
N PRO A 52 4.18 8.72 -19.57
CA PRO A 52 5.44 9.31 -19.12
C PRO A 52 5.26 10.54 -18.21
N GLN A 53 4.15 11.25 -18.38
CA GLN A 53 3.82 12.45 -17.61
C GLN A 53 3.01 12.13 -16.35
N GLY A 54 2.54 10.89 -16.20
CA GLY A 54 1.62 10.54 -15.14
C GLY A 54 2.28 10.31 -13.79
N HIS A 55 1.48 10.45 -12.73
CA HIS A 55 1.95 10.38 -11.35
C HIS A 55 0.99 9.56 -10.47
N TRP A 56 1.57 8.93 -9.46
CA TRP A 56 0.85 8.19 -8.45
C TRP A 56 0.46 9.08 -7.27
N TYR A 57 -0.72 8.81 -6.75
CA TYR A 57 -1.33 9.52 -5.64
C TYR A 57 -1.99 8.53 -4.68
N LYS A 58 -2.35 9.04 -3.49
CA LYS A 58 -3.10 8.34 -2.46
C LYS A 58 -4.32 9.17 -2.09
N CYS A 59 -5.46 8.51 -1.91
CA CYS A 59 -6.63 9.15 -1.33
C CYS A 59 -6.45 9.39 0.18
N LYS A 60 -7.40 10.07 0.83
CA LYS A 60 -7.41 10.28 2.28
C LYS A 60 -7.27 8.99 3.12
N ASN A 61 -7.75 7.86 2.58
CA ASN A 61 -7.69 6.54 3.21
C ASN A 61 -6.44 5.73 2.80
N LYS A 62 -5.47 6.35 2.12
CA LYS A 62 -4.18 5.77 1.69
C LYS A 62 -4.25 4.74 0.55
N HIS A 63 -5.38 4.60 -0.14
CA HIS A 63 -5.46 3.79 -1.37
C HIS A 63 -4.79 4.50 -2.54
N TYR A 64 -4.00 3.75 -3.31
CA TYR A 64 -3.25 4.27 -4.45
C TYR A 64 -4.15 4.47 -5.67
N TYR A 65 -3.89 5.54 -6.42
CA TYR A 65 -4.48 5.78 -7.74
C TYR A 65 -3.48 6.51 -8.63
N TYR A 66 -3.69 6.45 -9.95
CA TYR A 66 -2.78 6.98 -10.95
C TYR A 66 -3.48 8.06 -11.80
N ILE A 67 -2.79 9.18 -12.05
CA ILE A 67 -3.23 10.23 -12.97
C ILE A 67 -2.28 10.23 -14.16
N GLY A 68 -2.78 9.88 -15.35
CA GLY A 68 -1.97 9.64 -16.55
C GLY A 68 -1.62 10.90 -17.34
N GLU A 69 -2.63 11.57 -17.91
CA GLU A 69 -2.51 12.62 -18.96
C GLU A 69 -1.35 13.62 -18.75
N CYS A 70 -1.57 14.68 -17.98
CA CYS A 70 -0.56 15.70 -17.67
C CYS A 70 0.10 15.46 -16.29
N GLY A 71 -0.20 14.33 -15.64
CA GLY A 71 0.20 14.03 -14.26
C GLY A 71 -0.50 14.84 -13.18
N GLY A 72 -1.18 15.95 -13.53
CA GLY A 72 -1.87 16.82 -12.58
C GLY A 72 -3.36 16.48 -12.40
N ALA A 73 -3.88 16.76 -11.22
CA ALA A 73 -5.30 16.61 -10.92
C ALA A 73 -6.16 17.63 -11.69
N MET A 74 -6.90 17.16 -12.67
CA MET A 74 -7.82 17.97 -13.49
C MET A 74 -9.28 17.54 -13.41
N GLN A 75 -9.52 16.32 -12.94
CA GLN A 75 -10.85 15.77 -12.75
C GLN A 75 -10.95 15.11 -11.38
N GLU A 76 -12.15 15.15 -10.81
CA GLU A 76 -12.49 14.42 -9.60
C GLU A 76 -13.19 13.11 -9.94
N SER A 77 -12.93 12.09 -9.14
CA SER A 77 -13.61 10.80 -9.21
C SER A 77 -13.78 10.20 -7.80
N ARG A 78 -14.28 8.97 -7.72
CA ARG A 78 -14.40 8.21 -6.47
C ARG A 78 -13.32 7.14 -6.39
N CYS A 79 -12.79 6.95 -5.19
CA CYS A 79 -11.89 5.84 -4.90
C CYS A 79 -12.60 4.52 -5.26
N PRO A 80 -11.95 3.62 -6.04
CA PRO A 80 -12.57 2.38 -6.49
C PRO A 80 -12.73 1.34 -5.38
N GLU A 81 -12.04 1.52 -4.25
CA GLU A 81 -12.17 0.62 -3.10
C GLU A 81 -13.58 0.71 -2.49
N PRO A 82 -14.26 -0.43 -2.30
CA PRO A 82 -15.68 -0.50 -1.97
C PRO A 82 -16.03 0.09 -0.60
N ASP A 83 -15.07 0.13 0.32
CA ASP A 83 -15.18 0.67 1.67
C ASP A 83 -14.75 2.14 1.80
N CYS A 84 -14.17 2.73 0.74
CA CYS A 84 -13.56 4.04 0.80
C CYS A 84 -14.47 5.15 0.25
N ASN A 85 -14.85 5.02 -1.03
CA ASN A 85 -15.65 5.99 -1.80
C ASN A 85 -15.21 7.48 -1.65
N SER A 86 -13.97 7.74 -1.24
CA SER A 86 -13.46 9.10 -1.04
C SER A 86 -13.26 9.83 -2.36
N VAL A 87 -13.33 11.16 -2.36
CA VAL A 87 -12.97 11.97 -3.53
C VAL A 87 -11.50 11.74 -3.86
N ILE A 88 -11.20 11.34 -5.10
CA ILE A 88 -9.84 11.24 -5.65
C ILE A 88 -9.67 12.24 -6.79
N GLY A 89 -8.41 12.56 -7.14
CA GLY A 89 -8.12 13.56 -8.17
C GLY A 89 -8.19 14.97 -7.61
N GLY A 90 -8.88 15.87 -8.31
CA GLY A 90 -8.98 17.31 -8.01
C GLY A 90 -9.15 18.15 -9.28
N GLY A 91 -8.85 19.44 -9.23
CA GLY A 91 -9.03 20.36 -10.37
C GLY A 91 -7.97 21.45 -10.42
N GLY A 92 -7.67 21.94 -11.63
CA GLY A 92 -6.70 23.02 -11.84
C GLY A 92 -5.28 22.66 -11.37
N HIS A 93 -4.85 21.42 -11.61
CA HIS A 93 -3.61 20.81 -11.08
C HIS A 93 -3.53 20.74 -9.55
N ARG A 94 -4.63 20.98 -8.85
CA ARG A 94 -4.69 20.92 -7.39
C ARG A 94 -5.46 19.68 -6.96
N LEU A 95 -4.84 18.90 -6.07
CA LEU A 95 -5.47 17.74 -5.47
C LEU A 95 -6.67 18.14 -4.59
N ALA A 96 -7.70 17.29 -4.61
CA ALA A 96 -8.80 17.35 -3.65
C ALA A 96 -8.27 17.16 -2.22
N ALA A 97 -8.99 17.71 -1.25
CA ALA A 97 -8.55 17.74 0.14
C ALA A 97 -8.29 16.33 0.70
N GLY A 98 -7.12 16.14 1.33
CA GLY A 98 -6.71 14.88 1.93
C GLY A 98 -6.03 13.91 0.96
N ASN A 99 -5.97 14.21 -0.34
CA ASN A 99 -5.19 13.43 -1.28
C ASN A 99 -3.71 13.83 -1.21
N MET A 100 -2.81 12.86 -1.43
CA MET A 100 -1.37 13.03 -1.28
C MET A 100 -0.63 12.43 -2.48
N ALA A 101 0.52 12.99 -2.84
CA ALA A 101 1.41 12.34 -3.79
C ALA A 101 1.98 11.02 -3.20
N ALA A 102 2.24 10.05 -4.08
CA ALA A 102 2.85 8.77 -3.73
C ALA A 102 4.23 8.62 -4.39
N PRO A 103 5.26 9.36 -3.94
CA PRO A 103 6.60 9.29 -4.53
C PRO A 103 7.24 7.90 -4.41
N GLU A 104 6.82 7.07 -3.46
CA GLU A 104 7.27 5.69 -3.32
C GLU A 104 6.83 4.76 -4.46
N MET A 105 5.90 5.23 -5.30
CA MET A 105 5.45 4.53 -6.51
C MET A 105 6.10 5.10 -7.77
N ARG A 106 7.05 6.05 -7.64
CA ARG A 106 7.92 6.44 -8.74
C ARG A 106 9.11 5.48 -8.78
N LEU A 107 9.41 5.00 -9.98
CA LEU A 107 10.68 4.32 -10.28
C LEU A 107 11.78 5.38 -10.44
#